data_AF-A0A9D2Y3L1-F1
#
_entry.id   AF-A0A9D2Y3L1-F1
#
_cell.length_a   1.000
_cell.length_b   1.000
_cell.length_c   1.000
_cell.angle_alpha   90.00
_cell.angle_beta   90.00
_cell.angle_gamma   90.00
#
_symmetry.space_group_name_H-M   'P 1'
#
loop_
_entity.id
_entity.type
_entity.pdbx_description
1 polymer ?
#
loop_
_entity_poly.entity_id
_entity_poly.type
_entity_poly.pdbx_seq_one_letter_code
_entity_poly.pdbx_strand_id
1 'polypeptide(L)'
;MADTCGQVLLGSGLTVLSHPLMYIKVLIQVGHEPLPPTLGRNLFGRPVHQLPGLFAYAKHIVRVDGKGGLFKGLSSRLCASAIGTVVHSKVVQKCQEHGTPQVLGGQQKAVDGSLQHVINETTREMIARSCAAVVTHPFHVITLRCMVQFIGRETKYSGVFDSIVTVYREEGLLGFFA
;
A
#
# COMPACT_ATOMS: atom_id res chain seq x y z
N MET A 1 -13.39 1.52 -19.70
CA MET A 1 -12.47 2.63 -19.36
C MET A 1 -13.04 3.54 -18.27
N ALA A 2 -14.35 3.86 -18.30
CA ALA A 2 -14.99 4.65 -17.25
C ALA A 2 -14.91 4.00 -15.85
N ASP A 3 -15.06 2.67 -15.79
CA ASP A 3 -15.01 1.92 -14.52
C ASP A 3 -13.64 1.96 -13.85
N THR A 4 -12.57 1.85 -14.64
CA THR A 4 -11.19 1.91 -14.16
C THR A 4 -10.85 3.31 -13.61
N CYS A 5 -11.31 4.37 -14.29
CA CYS A 5 -11.12 5.74 -13.81
C CYS A 5 -11.85 5.95 -12.47
N GLY A 6 -13.11 5.50 -12.37
CA GLY A 6 -13.87 5.56 -11.12
C GLY A 6 -13.21 4.79 -9.98
N GLN A 7 -12.69 3.58 -10.24
CA GLN A 7 -11.95 2.79 -9.26
C GLN A 7 -10.67 3.48 -8.79
N VAL A 8 -9.90 4.09 -9.70
CA VAL A 8 -8.69 4.85 -9.34
C VAL A 8 -9.05 6.07 -8.50
N LEU A 9 -10.12 6.78 -8.84
CA LEU A 9 -10.53 8.00 -8.15
C LEU A 9 -11.02 7.69 -6.72
N LEU A 10 -11.85 6.65 -6.58
CA LEU A 10 -12.31 6.15 -5.28
C LEU A 10 -11.14 5.60 -4.45
N GLY A 11 -10.27 4.79 -5.05
CA GLY A 11 -9.08 4.24 -4.39
C GLY A 11 -8.11 5.32 -3.93
N SER A 12 -7.92 6.35 -4.75
CA SER A 12 -7.08 7.51 -4.41
C SER A 12 -7.68 8.32 -3.25
N GLY A 13 -8.98 8.59 -3.28
CA GLY A 13 -9.67 9.29 -2.20
C GLY A 13 -9.57 8.56 -0.86
N LEU A 14 -9.83 7.25 -0.86
CA LEU A 14 -9.68 6.41 0.33
C LEU A 14 -8.22 6.36 0.82
N THR A 15 -7.27 6.32 -0.11
CA THR A 15 -5.84 6.35 0.20
C THR A 15 -5.44 7.64 0.87
N VAL A 16 -5.88 8.81 0.37
CA VAL A 16 -5.59 10.13 0.98
C VAL A 16 -6.15 10.20 2.40
N LEU A 17 -7.40 9.77 2.60
CA LEU A 17 -8.05 9.77 3.91
C LEU A 17 -7.36 8.82 4.90
N SER A 18 -6.91 7.65 4.43
CA SER A 18 -6.27 6.63 5.26
C SER A 18 -4.76 6.86 5.43
N HIS A 19 -4.16 7.78 4.66
CA HIS A 19 -2.72 7.99 4.63
C HIS A 19 -2.14 8.40 5.99
N PRO A 20 -2.73 9.34 6.76
CA PRO A 20 -2.23 9.72 8.08
C PRO A 20 -2.13 8.54 9.06
N LEU A 21 -3.12 7.66 9.08
CA LEU A 21 -3.14 6.49 9.96
C LEU A 21 -2.05 5.49 9.58
N MET A 22 -1.90 5.24 8.28
CA MET A 22 -0.86 4.34 7.79
C MET A 22 0.54 4.92 8.01
N TYR A 23 0.72 6.24 7.87
CA TYR A 23 1.97 6.93 8.16
C TYR A 23 2.41 6.71 9.60
N ILE A 24 1.51 6.95 10.56
CA ILE A 24 1.77 6.72 11.99
C ILE A 24 2.07 5.23 12.25
N LYS A 25 1.30 4.32 11.65
CA LYS A 25 1.51 2.88 11.78
C LYS A 25 2.91 2.47 11.30
N VAL A 26 3.36 2.97 10.16
CA VAL A 26 4.69 2.68 9.62
C VAL A 26 5.78 3.20 10.55
N LEU A 27 5.64 4.42 11.08
CA LEU A 27 6.62 4.97 12.02
C LEU A 27 6.72 4.17 13.31
N ILE A 28 5.58 3.75 13.88
CA ILE A 28 5.54 2.89 15.06
C ILE A 28 6.18 1.53 14.75
N GLN A 29 5.89 0.95 13.58
CA GLN A 29 6.43 -0.35 13.17
C GLN A 29 7.95 -0.33 12.97
N VAL A 30 8.50 0.80 12.55
CA VAL A 30 9.96 1.01 12.42
C VAL A 30 10.62 1.28 13.78
N GLY A 31 9.84 1.39 14.86
CA GLY A 31 10.34 1.59 16.22
C GLY A 31 10.57 3.06 16.57
N HIS A 32 9.94 4.00 15.86
CA HIS A 32 10.02 5.41 16.25
C HIS A 32 9.14 5.65 17.50
N GLU A 33 9.77 5.83 18.66
CA GLU A 33 9.10 6.07 19.94
C GLU A 33 9.47 7.44 20.54
N PRO A 34 8.95 8.56 19.97
CA PRO A 34 9.27 9.90 20.43
C PRO A 34 8.60 10.31 21.76
N LEU A 35 7.60 9.55 22.23
CA LEU A 35 6.78 9.92 23.38
C LEU A 35 6.94 8.88 24.51
N PRO A 36 7.19 9.31 25.76
CA PRO A 36 7.36 8.37 26.87
C PRO A 36 6.05 7.65 27.19
N PRO A 37 6.11 6.41 27.73
CA PRO A 37 4.94 5.66 28.12
C PRO A 37 4.19 6.38 29.23
N THR A 38 2.88 6.53 29.07
CA THR A 38 2.01 7.15 30.08
C THR A 38 1.44 6.07 31.00
N LEU A 39 1.35 6.37 32.31
CA LEU A 39 0.69 5.50 33.28
C LEU A 39 -0.81 5.47 32.98
N GLY A 40 -1.30 4.32 32.53
CA GLY A 40 -2.71 4.05 32.29
C GLY A 40 -3.26 2.98 33.23
N ARG A 41 -4.55 2.71 33.13
CA ARG A 41 -5.20 1.59 33.82
C ARG A 41 -5.66 0.57 32.79
N ASN A 42 -5.40 -0.71 33.04
CA ASN A 42 -5.98 -1.78 32.24
C ASN A 42 -7.48 -1.95 32.53
N LEU A 43 -8.16 -2.84 31.79
CA LEU A 43 -9.57 -3.20 32.04
C LEU A 43 -9.85 -3.68 33.47
N PHE A 44 -8.82 -4.13 34.19
CA PHE A 44 -8.88 -4.61 35.57
C PHE A 44 -8.40 -3.56 36.59
N GLY A 45 -8.26 -2.29 36.20
CA GLY A 45 -7.89 -1.18 37.09
C GLY A 45 -6.43 -1.17 37.57
N ARG A 46 -5.59 -2.10 37.14
CA ARG A 46 -4.17 -2.15 37.51
C ARG A 46 -3.37 -1.09 36.74
N PRO A 47 -2.40 -0.41 37.39
CA PRO A 47 -1.52 0.52 36.70
C PRO A 47 -0.64 -0.24 35.70
N VAL A 48 -0.69 0.18 34.44
CA VAL A 48 0.14 -0.38 33.36
C VAL A 48 0.69 0.77 32.53
N HIS A 49 1.95 0.68 32.12
CA HIS A 49 2.56 1.61 31.17
C HIS A 49 1.91 1.41 29.80
N GLN A 50 1.15 2.40 29.34
CA GLN A 50 0.47 2.39 28.05
C GLN A 50 1.26 3.24 27.06
N LEU A 51 1.45 2.71 25.85
CA LEU A 51 1.99 3.50 24.76
C LEU A 51 0.98 4.60 24.39
N PRO A 52 1.47 5.80 24.02
CA PRO A 52 0.61 6.89 23.59
C PRO A 52 -0.19 6.48 22.36
N GLY A 53 -1.48 6.84 22.35
CA GLY A 53 -2.37 6.48 21.24
C GLY A 53 -1.97 7.12 19.91
N LEU A 54 -2.50 6.58 18.81
CA LEU A 54 -2.27 7.06 17.44
C LEU A 54 -2.46 8.58 17.29
N PHE A 55 -3.48 9.15 17.95
CA PHE A 55 -3.78 10.59 17.87
C PHE A 55 -2.75 11.46 18.60
N ALA A 56 -2.19 10.99 19.73
CA ALA A 56 -1.11 11.69 20.42
C ALA A 56 0.13 11.74 19.53
N TYR A 57 0.40 10.63 18.83
CA TYR A 57 1.46 10.53 17.84
C TYR A 57 1.22 11.46 16.63
N ALA A 58 0.00 11.49 16.09
CA ALA A 58 -0.40 12.41 15.03
C ALA A 58 -0.18 13.88 15.43
N LYS A 59 -0.61 14.25 16.64
CA LYS A 59 -0.43 15.60 17.19
C LYS A 59 1.05 15.95 17.33
N HIS A 60 1.88 15.00 17.75
CA HIS A 60 3.32 15.18 17.82
C HIS A 60 3.92 15.45 16.43
N ILE A 61 3.59 14.63 15.42
CA ILE A 61 4.06 14.85 14.04
C ILE A 61 3.62 16.21 13.50
N VAL A 62 2.35 16.60 13.69
CA VAL A 62 1.85 17.93 13.25
C VAL A 62 2.60 19.07 13.93
N ARG A 63 2.94 18.92 15.21
CA ARG A 63 3.72 19.94 15.95
C ARG A 63 5.15 20.05 15.43
N VAL A 64 5.69 18.95 14.93
CA VAL A 64 7.09 18.80 14.56
C VAL A 64 7.38 19.14 13.09
N ASP A 65 6.55 18.68 12.16
CA ASP A 65 6.71 18.85 10.70
C ASP A 65 5.55 19.64 10.06
N GLY A 66 4.60 20.12 10.87
CA GLY A 66 3.40 20.79 10.39
C GLY A 66 2.36 19.83 9.82
N LYS A 67 1.26 20.40 9.32
CA LYS A 67 0.13 19.63 8.74
C LYS A 67 0.53 18.89 7.46
N GLY A 68 1.49 19.43 6.70
CA GLY A 68 2.01 18.80 5.47
C GLY A 68 2.88 17.56 5.74
N GLY A 69 3.45 17.43 6.94
CA GLY A 69 4.28 16.28 7.31
C GLY A 69 3.55 14.94 7.26
N LEU A 70 2.25 14.92 7.59
CA LEU A 70 1.45 13.69 7.58
C LEU A 70 1.19 13.15 6.17
N PHE A 71 1.46 13.93 5.13
CA PHE A 71 1.25 13.57 3.74
C PHE A 71 2.57 13.25 3.00
N LYS A 72 3.67 13.09 3.74
CA LYS A 72 4.95 12.65 3.16
C LYS A 72 4.83 11.23 2.60
N GLY A 73 5.21 11.07 1.32
CA GLY A 73 5.06 9.82 0.58
C GLY A 73 3.64 9.55 0.04
N LEU A 74 2.71 10.50 0.16
CA LEU A 74 1.37 10.34 -0.41
C LEU A 74 1.42 10.21 -1.94
N SER A 75 2.22 11.04 -2.59
CA SER A 75 2.35 11.07 -4.06
C SER A 75 2.83 9.73 -4.63
N SER A 76 3.87 9.13 -4.04
CA SER A 76 4.38 7.81 -4.47
C SER A 76 3.35 6.70 -4.24
N ARG A 77 2.55 6.80 -3.18
CA ARG A 77 1.46 5.86 -2.92
C ARG A 77 0.31 6.01 -3.91
N LEU A 78 -0.05 7.24 -4.29
CA LEU A 78 -1.07 7.48 -5.31
C LEU A 78 -0.62 6.92 -6.67
N CYS A 79 0.65 7.12 -7.04
CA CYS A 79 1.23 6.49 -8.22
C CYS A 79 1.17 4.97 -8.14
N ALA A 80 1.55 4.37 -7.01
CA ALA A 80 1.46 2.92 -6.80
C ALA A 80 0.02 2.40 -6.97
N SER A 81 -0.96 3.11 -6.39
CA SER A 81 -2.37 2.73 -6.50
C SER A 81 -2.87 2.81 -7.94
N ALA A 82 -2.59 3.90 -8.65
CA ALA A 82 -3.03 4.09 -10.02
C ALA A 82 -2.42 3.03 -10.95
N ILE A 83 -1.11 2.82 -10.86
CA ILE A 83 -0.40 1.81 -11.66
C ILE A 83 -0.90 0.41 -11.31
N GLY A 84 -1.09 0.10 -10.03
CA GLY A 84 -1.61 -1.19 -9.57
C GLY A 84 -2.99 -1.50 -10.15
N THR A 85 -3.92 -0.54 -10.14
CA THR A 85 -5.25 -0.71 -10.73
C THR A 85 -5.19 -0.89 -12.25
N VAL A 86 -4.32 -0.14 -12.94
CA VAL A 86 -4.15 -0.27 -14.40
C VAL A 86 -3.57 -1.63 -14.76
N VAL A 87 -2.51 -2.08 -14.07
CA VAL A 87 -1.87 -3.37 -14.31
C VAL A 87 -2.83 -4.50 -13.99
N HIS A 88 -3.53 -4.46 -12.86
CA HIS A 88 -4.54 -5.46 -12.50
C HIS A 88 -5.63 -5.56 -13.59
N SER A 89 -6.19 -4.43 -14.01
CA SER A 89 -7.21 -4.40 -15.08
C SER A 89 -6.70 -5.02 -16.38
N LYS A 90 -5.46 -4.70 -16.78
CA LYS A 90 -4.85 -5.22 -18.00
C LYS A 90 -4.55 -6.72 -17.92
N VAL A 91 -4.05 -7.20 -16.79
CA VAL A 91 -3.73 -8.62 -16.59
C VAL A 91 -5.01 -9.46 -16.51
N VAL A 92 -6.03 -8.98 -15.80
CA VAL A 92 -7.35 -9.64 -15.77
C VAL A 92 -7.94 -9.73 -17.19
N GLN A 93 -7.87 -8.65 -17.97
CA GLN A 93 -8.34 -8.65 -19.37
C GLN A 93 -7.56 -9.67 -20.22
N LYS A 94 -6.22 -9.71 -20.09
CA LYS A 94 -5.38 -10.64 -20.85
C LYS A 94 -5.61 -12.11 -20.48
N CYS A 95 -5.83 -12.40 -19.20
CA CYS A 95 -6.19 -13.74 -18.77
C CYS A 95 -7.60 -14.16 -19.22
N GLN A 96 -8.53 -13.21 -19.38
CA GLN A 96 -9.85 -13.48 -19.98
C GLN A 96 -9.75 -13.83 -21.46
N GLU A 97 -8.90 -13.13 -22.21
CA GLU A 97 -8.64 -13.39 -23.64
C GLU A 97 -7.99 -14.76 -23.86
N HIS A 98 -7.00 -15.15 -23.04
CA HIS A 98 -6.36 -16.48 -23.12
C HIS A 98 -7.19 -17.63 -22.52
N GLY A 99 -8.20 -17.34 -21.70
CA GLY A 99 -9.09 -18.32 -21.09
C GLY A 99 -10.22 -18.83 -22.00
N THR A 100 -10.29 -18.34 -23.25
CA THR A 100 -11.29 -18.79 -24.24
C THR A 100 -10.68 -19.44 -25.49
N PRO A 101 -10.05 -20.62 -25.39
CA PRO A 101 -10.12 -21.62 -26.44
C PRO A 101 -11.35 -22.50 -26.20
N GLN A 102 -12.29 -22.50 -27.15
CA GLN A 102 -13.34 -23.51 -27.37
C GLN A 102 -13.68 -24.46 -26.20
N VAL A 103 -14.76 -24.19 -25.46
CA VAL A 103 -15.55 -25.28 -24.86
C VAL A 103 -16.79 -25.46 -25.73
N LEU A 104 -16.55 -25.99 -26.94
CA LEU A 104 -17.58 -26.68 -27.69
C LEU A 104 -17.59 -28.14 -27.19
N GLY A 105 -18.62 -28.52 -26.45
CA GLY A 105 -18.99 -29.92 -26.27
C GLY A 105 -18.84 -30.48 -24.85
N GLY A 106 -19.99 -30.84 -24.26
CA GLY A 106 -20.05 -31.91 -23.27
C GLY A 106 -20.71 -31.54 -21.95
N GLN A 107 -22.00 -31.82 -21.84
CA GLN A 107 -22.68 -32.08 -20.57
C GLN A 107 -21.85 -33.03 -19.68
N GLN A 108 -21.57 -32.68 -18.41
CA GLN A 108 -21.71 -33.54 -17.21
C GLN A 108 -21.26 -32.79 -15.92
N LYS A 109 -22.07 -32.88 -14.84
CA LYS A 109 -21.79 -32.60 -13.40
C LYS A 109 -21.83 -31.16 -12.88
N ALA A 110 -23.04 -30.77 -12.46
CA ALA A 110 -23.42 -29.49 -11.82
C ALA A 110 -22.77 -29.18 -10.44
N VAL A 111 -21.83 -29.98 -9.92
CA VAL A 111 -21.12 -29.72 -8.65
C VAL A 111 -19.61 -29.53 -8.87
N ASP A 112 -19.00 -30.29 -9.79
CA ASP A 112 -17.58 -30.12 -10.18
C ASP A 112 -17.33 -28.81 -10.95
N GLY A 113 -18.31 -28.36 -11.75
CA GLY A 113 -18.20 -27.11 -12.51
C GLY A 113 -18.11 -25.85 -11.63
N SER A 114 -18.76 -25.85 -10.46
CA SER A 114 -18.74 -24.71 -9.53
C SER A 114 -17.35 -24.55 -8.90
N LEU A 115 -16.74 -25.64 -8.42
CA LEU A 115 -15.40 -25.61 -7.83
C LEU A 115 -14.33 -25.27 -8.87
N GLN A 116 -14.41 -25.86 -10.07
CA GLN A 116 -13.47 -25.55 -11.17
C GLN A 116 -13.57 -24.09 -11.60
N HIS A 117 -14.78 -23.53 -11.64
CA HIS A 117 -14.98 -22.11 -11.93
C HIS A 117 -14.35 -21.22 -10.85
N VAL A 118 -14.57 -21.51 -9.57
CA VAL A 118 -13.96 -20.77 -8.45
C VAL A 118 -12.43 -20.87 -8.48
N ILE A 119 -11.86 -22.04 -8.76
CA ILE A 119 -10.41 -22.24 -8.85
C ILE A 119 -9.83 -21.42 -10.01
N ASN A 120 -10.47 -21.43 -11.18
CA ASN A 120 -9.98 -20.68 -12.35
C ASN A 120 -10.08 -19.16 -12.12
N GLU A 121 -11.18 -18.69 -11.55
CA GLU A 121 -11.34 -17.27 -11.19
C GLU A 121 -10.32 -16.83 -10.15
N THR A 122 -10.08 -17.65 -9.12
CA THR A 122 -9.09 -17.36 -8.07
C THR A 122 -7.68 -17.34 -8.64
N THR A 123 -7.35 -18.28 -9.53
CA THR A 123 -6.03 -18.37 -10.18
C THR A 123 -5.76 -17.13 -11.03
N ARG A 124 -6.74 -16.72 -11.85
CA ARG A 124 -6.67 -15.48 -12.63
C ARG A 124 -6.45 -14.26 -11.74
N GLU A 125 -7.24 -14.15 -10.68
CA GLU A 125 -7.16 -13.02 -9.75
C GLU A 125 -5.80 -13.01 -9.02
N MET A 126 -5.29 -14.17 -8.63
CA MET A 126 -3.98 -14.32 -8.00
C MET A 126 -2.84 -13.89 -8.94
N ILE A 127 -2.89 -14.28 -10.21
CA ILE A 127 -1.90 -13.86 -11.22
C ILE A 127 -1.96 -12.34 -11.40
N ALA A 128 -3.16 -11.78 -11.57
CA ALA A 128 -3.34 -10.34 -11.75
C ALA A 128 -2.80 -9.53 -10.54
N ARG A 129 -3.11 -9.97 -9.32
CA ARG A 129 -2.60 -9.34 -8.10
C ARG A 129 -1.10 -9.50 -7.95
N SER A 130 -0.54 -10.65 -8.29
CA SER A 130 0.90 -10.90 -8.20
C SER A 130 1.68 -10.02 -9.18
N CYS A 131 1.24 -9.94 -10.44
CA CYS A 131 1.83 -9.05 -11.43
C CYS A 131 1.72 -7.57 -11.01
N ALA A 132 0.55 -7.15 -10.51
CA ALA A 132 0.38 -5.79 -10.00
C ALA A 132 1.33 -5.52 -8.82
N ALA A 133 1.48 -6.44 -7.87
CA ALA A 133 2.37 -6.30 -6.73
C ALA A 133 3.85 -6.15 -7.13
N VAL A 134 4.32 -6.94 -8.11
CA VAL A 134 5.70 -6.83 -8.62
C VAL A 134 5.95 -5.47 -9.25
N VAL A 135 5.00 -4.95 -10.04
CA VAL A 135 5.15 -3.64 -10.69
C VAL A 135 5.04 -2.49 -9.69
N THR A 136 4.19 -2.60 -8.65
CA THR A 136 4.02 -1.53 -7.65
C THR A 136 5.03 -1.58 -6.51
N HIS A 137 5.76 -2.69 -6.34
CA HIS A 137 6.77 -2.88 -5.31
C HIS A 137 7.77 -1.71 -5.16
N PRO A 138 8.44 -1.23 -6.24
CA PRO A 138 9.36 -0.09 -6.15
C PRO A 138 8.69 1.16 -5.54
N PHE A 139 7.44 1.44 -5.91
CA PHE A 139 6.71 2.60 -5.38
C PHE A 139 6.34 2.42 -3.91
N HIS A 140 6.08 1.19 -3.46
CA HIS A 140 5.87 0.88 -2.05
C HIS A 140 7.14 1.12 -1.23
N VAL A 141 8.28 0.66 -1.71
CA VAL A 141 9.59 0.87 -1.04
C VAL A 141 9.91 2.36 -0.92
N ILE A 142 9.74 3.12 -2.00
CA ILE A 142 9.96 4.58 -1.99
C ILE A 142 9.01 5.27 -1.01
N THR A 143 7.74 4.86 -0.99
CA THR A 143 6.77 5.40 -0.04
C THR A 143 7.24 5.18 1.40
N LEU A 144 7.71 3.99 1.74
CA LEU A 144 8.21 3.67 3.07
C LEU A 144 9.44 4.53 3.42
N ARG A 145 10.41 4.66 2.51
CA ARG A 145 11.61 5.51 2.71
C ARG A 145 11.23 6.97 2.93
N CYS A 146 10.29 7.49 2.14
CA CYS A 146 9.74 8.84 2.31
C CYS A 146 9.03 9.05 3.66
N MET A 147 8.50 8.00 4.27
CA MET A 147 7.91 8.06 5.62
C MET A 147 8.99 7.99 6.70
N VAL A 148 9.96 7.08 6.54
CA VAL A 148 11.03 6.82 7.49
C VAL A 148 12.02 7.99 7.62
N GLN A 149 12.24 8.78 6.57
CA GLN A 149 13.11 9.97 6.64
C GLN A 149 12.70 10.96 7.74
N PHE A 150 11.43 10.92 8.19
CA PHE A 150 10.95 11.69 9.32
C PHE A 150 11.73 11.39 10.62
N ILE A 151 12.11 10.12 10.83
CA ILE A 151 12.86 9.67 12.01
C ILE A 151 14.24 10.33 12.04
N GLY A 152 14.93 10.34 10.89
CA GLY A 152 16.25 10.94 10.74
C GLY A 152 16.23 12.48 10.60
N ARG A 153 15.04 13.10 10.53
CA ARG A 153 14.85 14.52 10.18
C ARG A 153 15.50 14.92 8.85
N GLU A 154 15.61 13.98 7.93
CA GLU A 154 16.19 14.23 6.62
C GLU A 154 15.11 14.68 5.64
N THR A 155 15.45 15.64 4.78
CA THR A 155 14.59 16.13 3.68
C THR A 155 15.16 15.67 2.34
N LYS A 156 15.57 14.41 2.26
CA LYS A 156 16.22 13.84 1.08
C LYS A 156 15.22 13.44 -0.01
N TYR A 157 13.98 13.15 0.39
CA TYR A 157 12.94 12.65 -0.50
C TYR A 157 11.75 13.61 -0.53
N SER A 158 11.81 14.60 -1.43
CA SER A 158 10.81 15.67 -1.56
C SER A 158 9.71 15.34 -2.59
N GLY A 159 10.04 14.55 -3.62
CA GLY A 159 9.13 14.21 -4.73
C GLY A 159 9.29 12.78 -5.21
N VAL A 160 8.29 12.23 -5.90
CA VAL A 160 8.30 10.83 -6.38
C VAL A 160 9.47 10.57 -7.32
N PHE A 161 9.64 11.41 -8.35
CA PHE A 161 10.71 11.29 -9.33
C PHE A 161 12.09 11.52 -8.71
N ASP A 162 12.20 12.55 -7.87
CA ASP A 162 13.42 12.87 -7.11
C ASP A 162 13.84 11.70 -6.22
N SER A 163 12.87 11.04 -5.58
CA SER A 163 13.13 9.86 -4.75
C SER A 163 13.50 8.63 -5.57
N ILE A 164 12.86 8.40 -6.71
CA ILE A 164 13.24 7.32 -7.64
C ILE A 164 14.69 7.52 -8.10
N VAL A 165 15.03 8.72 -8.56
CA VAL A 165 16.38 9.03 -9.06
C VAL A 165 17.42 8.90 -7.96
N THR A 166 17.11 9.39 -6.75
CA THR A 166 18.02 9.30 -5.60
C THR A 166 18.28 7.85 -5.20
N VAL A 167 17.24 7.03 -5.05
CA VAL A 167 17.39 5.59 -4.73
C VAL A 167 18.16 4.87 -5.84
N TYR A 168 17.83 5.13 -7.10
CA TYR A 168 18.53 4.51 -8.23
C TYR A 168 20.02 4.89 -8.27
N ARG A 169 20.36 6.13 -7.94
CA ARG A 169 21.75 6.60 -7.94
C ARG A 169 22.55 6.06 -6.75
N GLU A 170 21.94 5.91 -5.59
CA GLU A 170 22.64 5.52 -4.36
C GLU A 170 22.72 4.01 -4.15
N GLU A 171 21.64 3.29 -4.47
CA GLU A 171 21.52 1.84 -4.19
C GLU A 171 21.28 1.00 -5.47
N GLY A 172 21.13 1.64 -6.63
CA GLY A 172 20.88 0.96 -7.89
C GLY A 172 19.50 0.31 -7.95
N LEU A 173 19.36 -0.71 -8.82
CA LEU A 173 18.11 -1.46 -9.00
C LEU A 173 17.75 -2.32 -7.78
N LEU A 174 18.75 -2.76 -7.00
CA LEU A 174 18.54 -3.57 -5.80
C LEU A 174 17.85 -2.79 -4.69
N GLY A 175 18.07 -1.47 -4.60
CA GLY A 175 17.41 -0.60 -3.61
C GLY A 175 15.88 -0.57 -3.71
N PHE A 176 15.32 -0.93 -4.87
CA PHE A 176 13.86 -1.02 -5.05
C PHE A 176 13.24 -2.36 -4.61
N PHE A 177 14.07 -3.36 -4.31
CA PHE A 177 13.65 -4.70 -3.86
C PHE A 177 14.16 -5.05 -2.45
N ALA A 178 14.77 -4.08 -1.76
CA ALA A 178 15.33 -4.23 -0.41
C ALA A 178 14.34 -3.84 0.69
#